data_AF-A0A4D4LCX5-F1
#
_entry.id   AF-A0A4D4LCX5-F1
#
_cell.length_a   1.000
_cell.length_b   1.000
_cell.length_c   1.000
_cell.angle_alpha   90.00
_cell.angle_beta   90.00
_cell.angle_gamma   90.00
#
_symmetry.space_group_name_H-M   'P 1'
#
loop_
_entity.id
_entity.type
_entity.pdbx_description
1 polymer ?
#
loop_
_entity_poly.entity_id
_entity_poly.type
_entity_poly.pdbx_seq_one_letter_code
_entity_poly.pdbx_strand_id
1 'polypeptide(L)' 'MRAGDAVCVIEAMKMETTVRAPVTGRVTELRVAAGEQVASGAIVAVIGAE' A
#
# COMPACT_ATOMS: atom_id res chain seq x y z
N MET A 1 -9.26 3.95 -7.50
CA MET A 1 -8.91 2.52 -7.35
C MET A 1 -10.10 1.78 -6.80
N ARG A 2 -10.23 0.49 -7.13
CA ARG A 2 -11.28 -0.40 -6.60
C ARG A 2 -10.74 -1.18 -5.41
N ALA A 3 -11.65 -1.64 -4.54
CA ALA A 3 -11.30 -2.62 -3.53
C ALA A 3 -10.63 -3.85 -4.18
N GLY A 4 -9.49 -4.27 -3.63
CA GLY A 4 -8.68 -5.38 -4.14
C GLY A 4 -7.56 -4.99 -5.11
N ASP A 5 -7.57 -3.76 -5.65
CA ASP A 5 -6.48 -3.25 -6.50
C ASP A 5 -5.16 -3.23 -5.74
N ALA A 6 -4.06 -3.53 -6.43
CA ALA A 6 -2.72 -3.43 -5.85
C ALA A 6 -2.35 -1.95 -5.59
N VAL A 7 -1.90 -1.66 -4.37
CA VAL A 7 -1.44 -0.32 -3.95
C VAL A 7 0.08 -0.25 -4.05
N CYS A 8 0.77 -1.22 -3.46
CA CYS A 8 2.22 -1.37 -3.52
C CYS A 8 2.61 -2.84 -3.29
N VAL A 9 3.88 -3.15 -3.54
CA VAL A 9 4.49 -4.44 -3.23
C VAL A 9 5.56 -4.22 -2.18
N ILE A 10 5.54 -5.04 -1.13
CA ILE A 10 6.56 -5.06 -0.09
C ILE A 10 7.38 -6.31 -0.29
N GLU A 11 8.70 -6.16 -0.40
CA GLU A 11 9.63 -7.28 -0.37
C GLU A 11 10.09 -7.49 1.07
N ALA A 12 9.98 -8.72 1.55
CA ALA A 12 10.49 -9.16 2.83
C ALA A 12 10.98 -10.60 2.73
N MET A 13 12.24 -10.85 3.14
CA MET A 13 12.82 -12.19 3.21
C MET A 13 12.73 -12.98 1.88
N LYS A 14 12.99 -12.32 0.74
CA LYS A 14 12.88 -12.88 -0.62
C LYS A 14 11.45 -13.19 -1.05
N MET A 15 10.46 -12.72 -0.30
CA MET A 15 9.06 -12.86 -0.62
C MET A 15 8.44 -11.50 -0.90
N GLU A 16 7.64 -11.44 -1.96
CA GLU A 16 6.86 -10.25 -2.29
C GLU A 16 5.44 -10.41 -1.75
N THR A 17 4.98 -9.40 -1.02
CA THR A 17 3.61 -9.31 -0.53
C THR A 17 2.94 -8.10 -1.14
N THR A 18 1.83 -8.31 -1.85
CA THR A 18 1.03 -7.22 -2.43
C THR A 18 0.10 -6.63 -1.39
N VAL A 19 0.26 -5.34 -1.09
CA VAL A 19 -0.72 -4.57 -0.31
C VAL A 19 -1.86 -4.18 -1.24
N ARG A 20 -3.09 -4.57 -0.87
CA ARG A 20 -4.30 -4.33 -1.66
C ARG A 20 -5.17 -3.27 -1.02
N ALA A 21 -5.89 -2.52 -1.85
CA ALA A 21 -6.84 -1.52 -1.40
C ALA A 21 -8.00 -2.20 -0.65
N PRO A 22 -8.27 -1.83 0.63
CA PRO A 22 -9.36 -2.44 1.40
C PRO A 22 -10.74 -1.96 0.93
N VAL A 23 -10.80 -0.78 0.30
CA VAL A 23 -12.03 -0.15 -0.18
C VAL A 23 -11.82 0.45 -1.57
N THR A 24 -12.93 0.68 -2.28
CA THR A 24 -12.94 1.52 -3.48
C THR A 24 -12.83 2.98 -3.06
N GLY A 25 -12.00 3.75 -3.75
CA GLY A 25 -11.74 5.14 -3.42
C GLY A 25 -10.55 5.71 -4.17
N ARG A 26 -9.98 6.79 -3.65
CA ARG A 26 -8.79 7.44 -4.22
C ARG A 26 -7.65 7.45 -3.21
N VAL A 27 -6.42 7.20 -3.69
CA VAL A 27 -5.21 7.41 -2.88
C VAL A 27 -5.06 8.91 -2.63
N THR A 28 -5.17 9.33 -1.38
CA THR A 28 -5.03 10.73 -0.97
C THR A 28 -3.60 11.04 -0.52
N GLU A 29 -2.90 10.04 0.02
CA GLU A 29 -1.51 10.17 0.46
C GLU A 29 -0.74 8.88 0.17
N LEU A 30 0.52 9.02 -0.27
CA LEU A 30 1.49 7.94 -0.36
C LEU A 30 2.67 8.30 0.55
N ARG A 31 2.92 7.47 1.57
CA ARG A 31 3.87 7.75 2.65
C ARG A 31 5.15 6.93 2.57
N VAL A 32 5.40 6.31 1.42
CA VAL A 32 6.57 5.47 1.18
C VAL A 32 7.10 5.73 -0.22
N ALA A 33 8.42 5.67 -0.38
CA ALA A 33 9.08 5.66 -1.67
C ALA A 33 9.50 4.23 -2.09
N ALA A 34 9.75 4.04 -3.38
CA ALA A 34 10.30 2.79 -3.88
C ALA A 34 11.70 2.53 -3.29
N GLY A 35 11.92 1.32 -2.76
CA GLY A 35 13.17 0.93 -2.10
C GLY A 35 13.31 1.41 -0.65
N GLU A 36 12.33 2.14 -0.12
CA GLU A 36 12.30 2.55 1.29
C GLU A 36 12.01 1.35 2.20
N GLN A 37 12.73 1.26 3.32
CA GLN A 37 12.46 0.24 4.33
C GLN A 37 11.23 0.62 5.15
N VAL A 38 10.27 -0.29 5.18
CA VAL A 38 9.02 -0.13 5.94
C VAL A 38 8.98 -1.08 7.14
N ALA A 39 8.64 -0.55 8.31
CA ALA A 39 8.42 -1.36 9.50
C ALA A 39 7.01 -1.98 9.50
N SER A 40 6.85 -3.08 10.24
CA SER A 40 5.52 -3.66 10.46
C SER A 40 4.60 -2.62 11.12
N GLY A 41 3.39 -2.47 10.59
CA GLY A 41 2.41 -1.49 11.06
C GLY A 41 2.62 -0.06 10.53
N ALA A 42 3.63 0.20 9.69
CA ALA A 42 3.79 1.48 9.04
C ALA A 42 2.65 1.78 8.06
N ILE A 43 2.23 3.04 7.99
CA ILE A 43 1.21 3.49 7.04
C ILE A 43 1.88 3.70 5.69
N VAL A 44 1.48 2.92 4.67
CA VAL A 44 2.03 3.02 3.31
C VAL A 44 1.28 4.01 2.43
N ALA A 45 -0.05 4.02 2.54
CA ALA A 45 -0.92 4.90 1.77
C ALA A 45 -2.23 5.17 2.53
N VAL A 46 -2.85 6.30 2.26
CA VAL A 46 -4.19 6.64 2.75
C VAL A 46 -5.16 6.61 1.57
N ILE A 47 -6.27 5.92 1.73
CA ILE A 47 -7.33 5.83 0.73
C ILE A 47 -8.56 6.53 1.29
N GLY A 48 -8.96 7.63 0.65
CA GLY A 48 -10.24 8.27 0.90
C GLY A 48 -11.34 7.52 0.16
N ALA A 49 -12.33 7.03 0.90
CA ALA A 49 -13.57 6.52 0.31
C ALA A 49 -14.40 7.73 -0.16
N GLU A 50 -14.80 7.71 -1.43
CA GLU A 50 -15.78 8.64 -2.01
C GLU A 50 -17.15 7.97 -2.09
#